data_AF-A0A352DNP8-F1
#
_entry.id   AF-A0A352DNP8-F1
#
_cell.length_a   1.000
_cell.length_b   1.000
_cell.length_c   1.000
_cell.angle_alpha   90.00
_cell.angle_beta   90.00
_cell.angle_gamma   90.00
#
_symmetry.space_group_name_H-M   'P 1'
#
loop_
_entity.id
_entity.type
_entity.pdbx_description
1 polymer ?
#
loop_
_entity_poly.entity_id
_entity_poly.type
_entity_poly.pdbx_seq_one_letter_code
_entity_poly.pdbx_strand_id
1 'polypeptide(L)'
;MKAFVTGTNVGCKCCFYIQTTKGVVKIGLFRRKKRQEIRADTAQNGENTILTFFGLTGELTREAALSIPTVSACIGKIGETISRLPVKLYRKDEEQVTEISDDDRLKLLNGSTGDTLSTVDMWKAAVEDYYLGRGAWIYVNSDGLSVRSLHYVDSRNVSIMCNNDPIFKAFRVQINAQNYYDFQFIKLLRKTRDGYTNIPLQEEASSVLSAAWNALKLENMMNSNGGCKPGFLKAKNRLSDAAIAAIREGYQKVYDNEQKRDKIIVLNDGVDFEAISSTAAELQMNENKKTNSIEICKLFGFPHTVIDGGASDDDNKKFISAVISLLNQIETELDNVLLLESEKEQGYYWAFDTKELTRGSLLERMQAYEIAKRNNILQVDEIRREEDYEPLGFNYITLGLADVLLDPVTMEVYTPNTGQTKNLVTGEERALTELRYRQYIQGPDGKMQGSRSVGGGRATKKVDKSKKTDIIKLEDIEVGKSLGAKAKNYDIMDLETGEHFNLVERTSLQDVEVFAGKGVKSEFRKADKYAKKYGGKAKDWQHAKGTGTVDYYGEGRKAELHWAQCEGIGKHDFFIKRWLE
;
A
#
# COMPACT_ATOMS: atom_id res chain seq x y z
N MET A 1 -13.40 -58.82 -39.37
CA MET A 1 -13.42 -59.49 -40.69
C MET A 1 -12.87 -58.53 -41.74
N LYS A 2 -12.06 -59.04 -42.69
CA LYS A 2 -11.71 -58.51 -44.03
C LYS A 2 -11.20 -57.06 -44.19
N ALA A 3 -10.14 -56.95 -44.99
CA ALA A 3 -9.61 -55.72 -45.58
C ALA A 3 -9.83 -55.73 -47.13
N PHE A 4 -9.13 -54.83 -47.87
CA PHE A 4 -9.03 -54.68 -49.35
C PHE A 4 -10.16 -53.88 -50.07
N VAL A 5 -9.94 -53.09 -51.16
CA VAL A 5 -8.78 -52.33 -51.74
C VAL A 5 -9.24 -51.53 -53.01
N THR A 6 -8.37 -50.68 -53.62
CA THR A 6 -8.48 -49.98 -54.96
C THR A 6 -9.53 -48.84 -55.14
N GLY A 7 -9.33 -47.81 -55.99
CA GLY A 7 -8.15 -47.38 -56.79
C GLY A 7 -8.38 -46.18 -57.78
N THR A 8 -7.30 -45.43 -58.07
CA THR A 8 -6.93 -44.64 -59.30
C THR A 8 -7.80 -43.56 -60.00
N ASN A 9 -7.19 -42.36 -60.17
CA ASN A 9 -7.15 -41.41 -61.32
C ASN A 9 -8.40 -40.79 -61.98
N VAL A 10 -8.37 -39.45 -62.18
CA VAL A 10 -8.16 -38.69 -63.46
C VAL A 10 -8.25 -37.16 -63.14
N GLY A 11 -7.56 -36.28 -63.87
CA GLY A 11 -7.46 -34.83 -63.55
C GLY A 11 -7.92 -33.87 -64.68
N CYS A 12 -7.70 -32.55 -64.53
CA CYS A 12 -7.83 -31.58 -65.64
C CYS A 12 -7.02 -30.27 -65.44
N LYS A 13 -6.80 -29.56 -66.57
CA LYS A 13 -6.15 -28.23 -66.72
C LYS A 13 -7.24 -27.16 -67.04
N CYS A 14 -6.99 -25.86 -67.25
CA CYS A 14 -5.78 -25.01 -67.28
C CYS A 14 -6.20 -23.52 -67.15
N CYS A 15 -5.32 -22.60 -66.71
CA CYS A 15 -5.35 -21.18 -67.16
C CYS A 15 -4.13 -20.34 -66.71
N PHE A 16 -3.30 -19.87 -67.65
CA PHE A 16 -2.45 -18.68 -67.49
C PHE A 16 -2.22 -18.00 -68.84
N TYR A 17 -2.09 -16.67 -68.83
CA TYR A 17 -2.14 -15.79 -70.01
C TYR A 17 -0.89 -15.87 -70.91
N ILE A 18 -1.08 -15.56 -72.20
CA ILE A 18 -0.02 -15.32 -73.18
C ILE A 18 -0.10 -13.87 -73.66
N GLN A 19 1.05 -13.18 -73.74
CA GLN A 19 1.26 -12.08 -74.67
C GLN A 19 2.52 -12.35 -75.51
N THR A 20 2.43 -12.07 -76.81
CA THR A 20 3.45 -12.41 -77.82
C THR A 20 4.16 -11.17 -78.34
N THR A 21 5.48 -11.24 -78.54
CA THR A 21 6.19 -10.44 -79.55
C THR A 21 7.27 -11.24 -80.25
N LYS A 22 7.60 -10.82 -81.48
CA LYS A 22 8.30 -11.61 -82.51
C LYS A 22 9.83 -11.59 -82.33
N GLY A 23 10.51 -12.64 -82.78
CA GLY A 23 11.96 -12.79 -82.67
C GLY A 23 12.77 -12.03 -83.72
N VAL A 24 14.08 -11.90 -83.46
CA VAL A 24 15.12 -11.50 -84.42
C VAL A 24 16.35 -12.39 -84.19
N VAL A 25 16.86 -13.02 -85.25
CA VAL A 25 18.14 -13.74 -85.21
C VAL A 25 19.28 -12.74 -85.42
N LYS A 26 20.27 -12.73 -84.53
CA LYS A 26 21.60 -12.13 -84.80
C LYS A 26 22.70 -13.14 -84.53
N ILE A 27 23.32 -13.61 -85.60
CA ILE A 27 24.60 -14.32 -85.55
C ILE A 27 25.68 -13.26 -85.27
N GLY A 28 26.52 -13.50 -84.27
CA GLY A 28 27.59 -12.58 -83.89
C GLY A 28 28.70 -13.30 -83.12
N LEU A 29 29.79 -13.63 -83.82
CA LEU A 29 31.01 -14.12 -83.19
C LEU A 29 31.62 -13.00 -82.33
N PHE A 30 31.73 -13.17 -81.02
CA PHE A 30 32.84 -12.67 -80.21
C PHE A 30 32.87 -13.35 -78.83
N ARG A 31 33.80 -14.29 -78.63
CA ARG A 31 34.04 -14.93 -77.32
C ARG A 31 34.74 -13.96 -76.37
N ARG A 32 33.96 -13.17 -75.61
CA ARG A 32 34.46 -12.50 -74.39
C ARG A 32 34.22 -13.43 -73.21
N LYS A 33 35.29 -13.93 -72.55
CA LYS A 33 35.18 -14.64 -71.27
C LYS A 33 34.58 -13.68 -70.23
N LYS A 34 33.27 -13.78 -69.96
CA LYS A 34 32.69 -13.19 -68.75
C LYS A 34 33.28 -13.96 -67.56
N ARG A 35 34.04 -13.25 -66.72
CA ARG A 35 34.38 -13.71 -65.37
C ARG A 35 33.07 -14.00 -64.66
N GLN A 36 32.86 -15.25 -64.26
CA GLN A 36 31.65 -15.67 -63.58
C GLN A 36 31.69 -15.03 -62.18
N GLU A 37 30.84 -14.04 -61.95
CA GLU A 37 30.53 -13.61 -60.58
C GLU A 37 29.81 -14.78 -59.92
N ILE A 38 30.54 -15.54 -59.11
CA ILE A 38 29.94 -16.42 -58.12
C ILE A 38 29.35 -15.47 -57.07
N ARG A 39 28.11 -15.04 -57.31
CA ARG A 39 27.26 -14.58 -56.22
C ARG A 39 27.17 -15.76 -55.27
N ALA A 40 27.49 -15.54 -54.01
CA ALA A 40 27.21 -16.53 -52.99
C ALA A 40 25.70 -16.74 -52.99
N ASP A 41 25.24 -17.93 -53.40
CA ASP A 41 23.89 -18.36 -53.08
C ASP A 41 23.79 -18.32 -51.56
N THR A 42 22.95 -17.41 -51.05
CA THR A 42 22.61 -17.35 -49.63
C THR A 42 21.95 -18.67 -49.30
N ALA A 43 22.72 -19.60 -48.74
CA ALA A 43 22.21 -20.91 -48.37
C ALA A 43 20.99 -20.73 -47.47
N GLN A 44 19.86 -21.29 -47.86
CA GLN A 44 18.66 -21.39 -47.01
C GLN A 44 18.93 -22.42 -45.90
N ASN A 45 19.81 -22.06 -44.97
CA ASN A 45 20.21 -22.86 -43.82
C ASN A 45 19.56 -22.30 -42.55
N GLY A 46 18.32 -22.73 -42.30
CA GLY A 46 17.61 -22.56 -41.03
C GLY A 46 17.07 -21.16 -40.77
N GLU A 47 15.80 -21.10 -40.36
CA GLU A 47 15.19 -19.90 -39.76
C GLU A 47 15.67 -19.69 -38.31
N ASN A 48 16.99 -19.70 -38.11
CA ASN A 48 17.62 -19.33 -36.85
C ASN A 48 17.54 -17.82 -36.70
N THR A 49 16.35 -17.34 -36.33
CA THR A 49 16.12 -15.96 -35.93
C THR A 49 17.08 -15.57 -34.80
N ILE A 50 17.39 -14.28 -34.70
CA ILE A 50 18.24 -13.75 -33.60
C ILE A 50 17.69 -14.16 -32.23
N LEU A 51 16.36 -14.31 -32.10
CA LEU A 51 15.67 -14.78 -30.90
C LEU A 51 15.97 -16.25 -30.57
N THR A 52 15.97 -17.15 -31.56
CA THR A 52 16.36 -18.56 -31.35
C THR A 52 17.85 -18.69 -31.03
N PHE A 53 18.71 -17.87 -31.65
CA PHE A 53 20.15 -17.84 -31.33
C PHE A 53 20.42 -17.48 -29.86
N PHE A 54 19.64 -16.55 -29.27
CA PHE A 54 19.72 -16.21 -27.84
C PHE A 54 18.87 -17.12 -26.92
N GLY A 55 18.20 -18.13 -27.47
CA GLY A 55 17.29 -19.00 -26.72
C GLY A 55 16.12 -18.26 -26.07
N LEU A 56 15.64 -17.17 -26.68
CA LEU A 56 14.51 -16.34 -26.19
C LEU A 56 13.14 -16.92 -26.60
N THR A 57 13.12 -18.14 -27.12
CA THR A 57 11.93 -18.86 -27.60
C THR A 57 11.68 -20.10 -26.74
N GLY A 58 10.61 -20.06 -25.95
CA GLY A 58 10.13 -21.16 -25.11
C GLY A 58 8.84 -20.75 -24.40
N GLU A 59 8.06 -21.73 -23.95
CA GLU A 59 6.88 -21.48 -23.11
C GLU A 59 7.33 -20.95 -21.73
N LEU A 60 6.58 -20.00 -21.18
CA LEU A 60 6.92 -19.39 -19.90
C LEU A 60 6.49 -20.31 -18.74
N THR A 61 7.44 -20.92 -18.04
CA THR A 61 7.14 -21.77 -16.88
C THR A 61 6.79 -20.94 -15.64
N ARG A 62 6.19 -21.57 -14.62
CA ARG A 62 5.91 -20.96 -13.31
C ARG A 62 7.18 -20.37 -12.70
N GLU A 63 8.28 -21.11 -12.75
CA GLU A 63 9.56 -20.71 -12.18
C GLU A 63 10.13 -19.49 -12.91
N ALA A 64 9.99 -19.44 -14.23
CA ALA A 64 10.37 -18.26 -15.02
C ALA A 64 9.50 -17.04 -14.67
N ALA A 65 8.18 -17.22 -14.51
CA ALA A 65 7.28 -16.15 -14.08
C ALA A 65 7.61 -15.62 -12.67
N LEU A 66 7.87 -16.50 -11.69
CA LEU A 66 8.29 -16.14 -10.33
C LEU A 66 9.62 -15.39 -10.30
N SER A 67 10.55 -15.71 -11.21
CA SER A 67 11.85 -15.05 -11.27
C SER A 67 11.79 -13.59 -11.79
N ILE A 68 10.64 -13.14 -12.30
CA ILE A 68 10.40 -11.73 -12.64
C ILE A 68 10.12 -10.95 -11.35
N PRO A 69 10.95 -9.96 -10.97
CA PRO A 69 10.84 -9.28 -9.67
C PRO A 69 9.47 -8.65 -9.41
N THR A 70 8.85 -8.01 -10.42
CA THR A 70 7.52 -7.40 -10.28
C THR A 70 6.44 -8.44 -9.99
N VAL A 71 6.50 -9.63 -10.60
CA VAL A 71 5.52 -10.71 -10.38
C VAL A 71 5.63 -11.23 -8.95
N SER A 72 6.85 -11.56 -8.52
CA SER A 72 7.12 -12.00 -7.15
C SER A 72 6.70 -10.94 -6.11
N ALA A 73 7.01 -9.67 -6.36
CA ALA A 73 6.63 -8.57 -5.47
C ALA A 73 5.10 -8.36 -5.40
N CYS A 74 4.38 -8.42 -6.52
CA CYS A 74 2.91 -8.32 -6.52
C CYS A 74 2.25 -9.48 -5.77
N ILE A 75 2.63 -10.72 -6.06
CA ILE A 75 2.08 -11.92 -5.40
C ILE A 75 2.44 -11.92 -3.91
N GLY A 76 3.70 -11.65 -3.57
CA GLY A 76 4.17 -11.54 -2.20
C GLY A 76 3.43 -10.46 -1.42
N LYS A 77 3.22 -9.28 -2.01
CA LYS A 77 2.50 -8.17 -1.37
C LYS A 77 1.03 -8.52 -1.10
N ILE A 78 0.33 -9.13 -2.05
CA ILE A 78 -1.05 -9.61 -1.85
C ILE A 78 -1.08 -10.70 -0.76
N GLY A 79 -0.21 -11.70 -0.86
CA GLY A 79 -0.14 -12.81 0.09
C GLY A 79 0.17 -12.35 1.51
N GLU A 80 1.12 -11.44 1.69
CA GLU A 80 1.41 -10.78 2.98
C GLU A 80 0.19 -10.03 3.52
N THR A 81 -0.48 -9.24 2.68
CA THR A 81 -1.68 -8.50 3.09
C THR A 81 -2.80 -9.43 3.54
N ILE A 82 -3.13 -10.48 2.78
CA ILE A 82 -4.16 -11.46 3.14
C ILE A 82 -3.77 -12.23 4.41
N SER A 83 -2.53 -12.72 4.48
CA SER A 83 -2.02 -13.53 5.61
C SER A 83 -1.98 -12.79 6.96
N ARG A 84 -2.11 -11.46 6.94
CA ARG A 84 -2.14 -10.61 8.14
C ARG A 84 -3.55 -10.41 8.69
N LEU A 85 -4.58 -10.53 7.86
CA LEU A 85 -5.95 -10.26 8.27
C LEU A 85 -6.51 -11.44 9.08
N PRO A 86 -7.05 -11.20 10.28
CA PRO A 86 -7.72 -12.26 10.99
C PRO A 86 -9.06 -12.58 10.33
N VAL A 87 -9.37 -13.86 10.18
CA VAL A 87 -10.68 -14.37 9.78
C VAL A 87 -11.56 -14.43 11.02
N LYS A 88 -12.78 -13.89 10.93
CA LYS A 88 -13.78 -13.88 12.00
C LYS A 88 -15.04 -14.61 11.57
N LEU A 89 -15.72 -15.21 12.56
CA LEU A 89 -17.02 -15.84 12.39
C LEU A 89 -18.11 -14.87 12.85
N TYR A 90 -19.12 -14.67 12.03
CA TYR A 90 -20.27 -13.84 12.34
C TYR A 90 -21.56 -14.64 12.21
N ARG A 91 -22.56 -14.34 13.04
CA ARG A 91 -23.95 -14.76 12.83
C ARG A 91 -24.83 -13.54 12.65
N LYS A 92 -25.63 -13.53 11.58
CA LYS A 92 -26.62 -12.49 11.30
C LYS A 92 -28.01 -12.96 11.69
N ASP A 93 -28.47 -12.50 12.84
CA ASP A 93 -29.88 -12.54 13.23
C ASP A 93 -30.63 -11.37 12.52
N GLU A 94 -31.97 -11.41 12.47
CA GLU A 94 -32.78 -10.54 11.58
C GLU A 94 -32.48 -9.02 11.71
N GLU A 95 -32.13 -8.55 12.92
CA GLU A 95 -31.77 -7.15 13.19
C GLU A 95 -30.33 -6.95 13.72
N GLN A 96 -29.57 -8.01 13.99
CA GLN A 96 -28.26 -7.90 14.66
C GLN A 96 -27.21 -8.86 14.10
N VAL A 97 -26.01 -8.33 13.83
CA VAL A 97 -24.80 -9.15 13.58
C VAL A 97 -24.09 -9.37 14.91
N THR A 98 -23.75 -10.62 15.22
CA THR A 98 -22.97 -11.02 16.39
C THR A 98 -21.64 -11.64 15.95
N GLU A 99 -20.53 -11.19 16.54
CA GLU A 99 -19.21 -11.80 16.36
C GLU A 99 -19.09 -13.01 17.29
N ILE A 100 -18.67 -14.16 16.75
CA ILE A 100 -18.50 -15.40 17.49
C ILE A 100 -17.00 -15.65 17.65
N SER A 101 -16.55 -15.72 18.90
CA SER A 101 -15.14 -15.87 19.28
C SER A 101 -14.79 -17.25 19.85
N ASP A 102 -15.78 -18.03 20.28
CA ASP A 102 -15.61 -19.35 20.89
C ASP A 102 -15.87 -20.48 19.87
N ASP A 103 -15.01 -20.56 18.86
CA ASP A 103 -15.02 -21.63 17.84
C ASP A 103 -13.60 -22.14 17.58
N ASP A 104 -13.41 -23.46 17.49
CA ASP A 104 -12.10 -24.06 17.24
C ASP A 104 -11.57 -23.80 15.81
N ARG A 105 -12.44 -23.60 14.82
CA ARG A 105 -12.07 -23.28 13.44
C ARG A 105 -11.32 -21.95 13.34
N LEU A 106 -11.62 -20.98 14.22
CA LEU A 106 -10.89 -19.72 14.33
C LEU A 106 -9.41 -19.92 14.67
N LYS A 107 -9.08 -20.95 15.48
CA LYS A 107 -7.69 -21.28 15.85
C LYS A 107 -6.91 -21.83 14.66
N LEU A 108 -7.58 -22.59 13.78
CA LEU A 108 -7.03 -23.10 12.54
C LEU A 108 -6.79 -21.99 11.49
N LEU A 109 -7.75 -21.06 11.37
CA LEU A 109 -7.72 -19.98 10.38
C LEU A 109 -6.86 -18.77 10.77
N ASN A 110 -6.47 -18.62 12.05
CA ASN A 110 -5.69 -17.47 12.53
C ASN A 110 -4.37 -17.81 13.23
N GLY A 111 -4.16 -19.07 13.66
CA GLY A 111 -3.00 -19.46 14.45
C GLY A 111 -2.16 -20.56 13.81
N SER A 112 -2.64 -21.80 13.93
CA SER A 112 -1.96 -22.98 13.42
C SER A 112 -2.97 -23.88 12.72
N THR A 113 -2.64 -24.26 11.49
CA THR A 113 -3.47 -25.10 10.61
C THR A 113 -3.73 -26.52 11.16
N GLY A 114 -3.01 -26.96 12.20
CA GLY A 114 -2.97 -28.37 12.61
C GLY A 114 -2.07 -29.24 11.73
N ASP A 115 -1.37 -28.65 10.76
CA ASP A 115 -0.31 -29.24 9.94
C ASP A 115 1.06 -28.59 10.27
N THR A 116 2.08 -28.94 9.48
CA THR A 116 3.44 -28.41 9.50
C THR A 116 3.57 -26.93 9.12
N LEU A 117 2.59 -26.35 8.40
CA LEU A 117 2.60 -24.95 7.98
C LEU A 117 1.83 -24.05 8.95
N SER A 118 2.35 -22.85 9.21
CA SER A 118 1.55 -21.81 9.87
C SER A 118 0.44 -21.33 8.94
N THR A 119 -0.62 -20.73 9.50
CA THR A 119 -1.70 -20.19 8.67
C THR A 119 -1.22 -19.05 7.76
N VAL A 120 -0.18 -18.32 8.17
CA VAL A 120 0.48 -17.29 7.36
C VAL A 120 1.16 -17.91 6.13
N ASP A 121 1.89 -19.01 6.31
CA ASP A 121 2.58 -19.70 5.21
C ASP A 121 1.59 -20.39 4.27
N MET A 122 0.52 -20.99 4.82
CA MET A 122 -0.59 -21.57 4.06
C MET A 122 -1.24 -20.54 3.13
N TRP A 123 -1.61 -19.36 3.63
CA TRP A 123 -2.22 -18.32 2.80
C TRP A 123 -1.27 -17.79 1.72
N LYS A 124 0.03 -17.62 2.04
CA LYS A 124 1.03 -17.20 1.05
C LYS A 124 1.21 -18.23 -0.08
N ALA A 125 1.33 -19.51 0.27
CA ALA A 125 1.44 -20.59 -0.71
C ALA A 125 0.16 -20.73 -1.57
N ALA A 126 -1.01 -20.60 -0.95
CA ALA A 126 -2.29 -20.59 -1.65
C ALA A 126 -2.42 -19.43 -2.65
N VAL A 127 -2.04 -18.20 -2.25
CA VAL A 127 -2.07 -17.03 -3.15
C VAL A 127 -1.10 -17.19 -4.33
N GLU A 128 0.07 -17.80 -4.12
CA GLU A 128 1.00 -18.11 -5.22
C GLU A 128 0.42 -19.12 -6.22
N ASP A 129 -0.16 -20.22 -5.72
CA ASP A 129 -0.81 -21.26 -6.55
C ASP A 129 -2.07 -20.76 -7.26
N TYR A 130 -2.81 -19.81 -6.67
CA TYR A 130 -3.94 -19.13 -7.31
C TYR A 130 -3.50 -18.34 -8.56
N TYR A 131 -2.39 -17.59 -8.48
CA TYR A 131 -1.90 -16.78 -9.60
C TYR A 131 -1.09 -17.58 -10.64
N LEU A 132 -0.25 -18.53 -10.23
CA LEU A 132 0.72 -19.19 -11.13
C LEU A 132 0.59 -20.72 -11.20
N GLY A 133 -0.19 -21.33 -10.31
CA GLY A 133 -0.41 -22.78 -10.24
C GLY A 133 -1.70 -23.24 -10.92
N ARG A 134 -2.10 -24.48 -10.63
CA ARG A 134 -3.40 -25.05 -11.08
C ARG A 134 -4.55 -24.70 -10.12
N GLY A 135 -4.50 -23.50 -9.56
CA GLY A 135 -5.38 -23.05 -8.47
C GLY A 135 -4.82 -23.46 -7.12
N ALA A 136 -5.29 -22.80 -6.07
CA ALA A 136 -4.95 -23.15 -4.69
C ALA A 136 -5.90 -24.24 -4.18
N TRP A 137 -5.35 -25.21 -3.45
CA TRP A 137 -6.12 -26.31 -2.87
C TRP A 137 -5.67 -26.52 -1.42
N ILE A 138 -6.61 -26.37 -0.46
CA ILE A 138 -6.38 -26.63 0.96
C ILE A 138 -7.35 -27.72 1.38
N TYR A 139 -6.83 -28.91 1.66
CA TYR A 139 -7.61 -30.04 2.15
C TYR A 139 -8.08 -29.81 3.58
N VAL A 140 -9.37 -30.01 3.82
CA VAL A 140 -10.02 -29.88 5.12
C VAL A 140 -10.19 -31.28 5.71
N ASN A 141 -9.39 -31.56 6.74
CA ASN A 141 -9.47 -32.81 7.48
C ASN A 141 -10.56 -32.69 8.57
N SER A 142 -11.76 -33.16 8.24
CA SER A 142 -12.92 -33.18 9.16
C SER A 142 -13.39 -34.61 9.46
N ASP A 143 -14.04 -34.78 10.61
CA ASP A 143 -14.80 -35.99 10.94
C ASP A 143 -16.31 -35.83 10.66
N GLY A 144 -16.65 -34.90 9.78
CA GLY A 144 -18.01 -34.57 9.36
C GLY A 144 -18.70 -33.52 10.23
N LEU A 145 -18.45 -33.49 11.54
CA LEU A 145 -19.00 -32.49 12.46
C LEU A 145 -17.95 -31.48 12.96
N SER A 146 -16.69 -31.87 13.04
CA SER A 146 -15.59 -31.00 13.47
C SER A 146 -14.45 -30.98 12.45
N VAL A 147 -13.83 -29.81 12.28
CA VAL A 147 -12.62 -29.63 11.46
C VAL A 147 -11.41 -29.76 12.39
N ARG A 148 -10.51 -30.70 12.07
CA ARG A 148 -9.34 -31.01 12.90
C ARG A 148 -8.06 -30.33 12.41
N SER A 149 -7.89 -30.23 11.10
CA SER A 149 -6.72 -29.59 10.49
C SER A 149 -6.98 -29.15 9.04
N LEU A 150 -6.17 -28.20 8.58
CA LEU A 150 -6.13 -27.68 7.21
C LEU A 150 -4.76 -28.02 6.61
N HIS A 151 -4.74 -28.60 5.41
CA HIS A 151 -3.52 -29.05 4.76
C HIS A 151 -3.40 -28.41 3.37
N TYR A 152 -2.43 -27.51 3.18
CA TYR A 152 -2.14 -26.98 1.84
C TYR A 152 -1.58 -28.10 0.94
N VAL A 153 -2.13 -28.19 -0.27
CA VAL A 153 -1.71 -29.15 -1.28
C VAL A 153 -1.10 -28.39 -2.47
N ASP A 154 0.17 -28.66 -2.74
CA ASP A 154 0.88 -28.14 -3.91
C ASP A 154 0.12 -28.49 -5.20
N SER A 155 -0.25 -27.46 -5.97
CA SER A 155 -1.04 -27.59 -7.19
C SER A 155 -0.43 -28.49 -8.28
N ARG A 156 0.87 -28.84 -8.18
CA ARG A 156 1.53 -29.82 -9.07
C ARG A 156 1.11 -31.26 -8.79
N ASN A 157 0.67 -31.57 -7.57
CA ASN A 157 0.20 -32.90 -7.16
C ASN A 157 -1.30 -33.10 -7.37
N VAL A 158 -2.02 -32.04 -7.79
CA VAL A 158 -3.47 -32.03 -7.99
C VAL A 158 -3.81 -32.33 -9.45
N SER A 159 -4.71 -33.29 -9.65
CA SER A 159 -5.36 -33.57 -10.93
C SER A 159 -6.88 -33.57 -10.75
N ILE A 160 -7.62 -33.12 -11.76
CA ILE A 160 -9.08 -33.05 -11.71
C ILE A 160 -9.68 -34.12 -12.62
N MET A 161 -10.63 -34.88 -12.07
CA MET A 161 -11.49 -35.79 -12.85
C MET A 161 -12.90 -35.22 -12.88
N CYS A 162 -13.31 -34.64 -14.01
CA CYS A 162 -14.64 -34.09 -14.22
C CYS A 162 -15.56 -35.05 -14.99
N ASN A 163 -16.87 -34.82 -14.91
CA ASN A 163 -17.86 -35.45 -15.78
C ASN A 163 -17.98 -34.69 -17.12
N ASN A 164 -18.69 -35.30 -18.07
CA ASN A 164 -18.92 -34.72 -19.41
C ASN A 164 -20.15 -33.80 -19.49
N ASP A 165 -20.85 -33.52 -18.38
CA ASP A 165 -22.06 -32.70 -18.37
C ASP A 165 -21.70 -31.20 -18.28
N PRO A 166 -22.06 -30.38 -19.29
CA PRO A 166 -21.73 -28.95 -19.29
C PRO A 166 -22.61 -28.11 -18.36
N ILE A 167 -23.72 -28.66 -17.85
CA ILE A 167 -24.68 -28.00 -16.95
C ILE A 167 -24.45 -28.50 -15.52
N PHE A 168 -24.64 -29.79 -15.28
CA PHE A 168 -24.46 -30.43 -13.97
C PHE A 168 -23.02 -30.89 -13.78
N LYS A 169 -22.11 -29.91 -13.77
CA LYS A 169 -20.66 -30.14 -13.61
C LYS A 169 -20.39 -30.78 -12.26
N ALA A 170 -19.75 -31.93 -12.26
CA ALA A 170 -19.30 -32.66 -11.08
C ALA A 170 -17.87 -33.12 -11.29
N PHE A 171 -17.03 -32.98 -10.27
CA PHE A 171 -15.64 -33.39 -10.34
C PHE A 171 -15.14 -34.01 -9.05
N ARG A 172 -13.99 -34.67 -9.13
CA ARG A 172 -13.22 -35.15 -7.98
C ARG A 172 -11.80 -34.64 -8.07
N VAL A 173 -11.23 -34.35 -6.91
CA VAL A 173 -9.84 -33.95 -6.75
C VAL A 173 -9.01 -35.21 -6.57
N GLN A 174 -8.05 -35.45 -7.46
CA GLN A 174 -7.15 -36.58 -7.39
C GLN A 174 -5.76 -36.11 -6.94
N ILE A 175 -5.26 -36.67 -5.84
CA ILE A 175 -3.93 -36.37 -5.28
C ILE A 175 -3.20 -37.69 -5.11
N ASN A 176 -2.04 -37.84 -5.77
CA ASN A 176 -1.21 -39.05 -5.71
C ASN A 176 -2.04 -40.35 -5.92
N ALA A 177 -2.89 -40.34 -6.96
CA ALA A 177 -3.84 -41.40 -7.33
C ALA A 177 -5.00 -41.68 -6.35
N GLN A 178 -5.08 -41.02 -5.18
CA GLN A 178 -6.25 -41.08 -4.30
C GLN A 178 -7.30 -40.05 -4.71
N ASN A 179 -8.58 -40.39 -4.56
CA ASN A 179 -9.71 -39.58 -5.00
C ASN A 179 -10.46 -38.99 -3.81
N TYR A 180 -10.64 -37.68 -3.82
CA TYR A 180 -11.33 -36.90 -2.81
C TYR A 180 -12.50 -36.14 -3.44
N TYR A 181 -13.48 -35.78 -2.62
CA TYR A 181 -14.60 -34.94 -3.04
C TYR A 181 -14.21 -33.46 -3.03
N ASP A 182 -14.87 -32.65 -3.85
CA ASP A 182 -14.61 -31.22 -3.98
C ASP A 182 -14.94 -30.45 -2.70
N PHE A 183 -16.03 -30.80 -2.00
CA PHE A 183 -16.39 -30.22 -0.70
C PHE A 183 -15.37 -30.47 0.43
N GLN A 184 -14.32 -31.28 0.20
CA GLN A 184 -13.22 -31.48 1.14
C GLN A 184 -12.07 -30.48 0.94
N PHE A 185 -12.21 -29.52 0.02
CA PHE A 185 -11.17 -28.52 -0.26
C PHE A 185 -11.72 -27.11 -0.27
N ILE A 186 -11.06 -26.23 0.47
CA ILE A 186 -11.12 -24.79 0.16
C ILE A 186 -10.28 -24.61 -1.13
N LYS A 187 -10.93 -24.20 -2.20
CA LYS A 187 -10.33 -24.08 -3.54
C LYS A 187 -10.33 -22.62 -3.99
N LEU A 188 -9.22 -22.10 -4.50
CA LEU A 188 -9.16 -20.76 -5.07
C LEU A 188 -8.79 -20.85 -6.55
N LEU A 189 -9.71 -20.39 -7.41
CA LEU A 189 -9.62 -20.52 -8.86
C LEU A 189 -9.79 -19.17 -9.55
N ARG A 190 -8.74 -18.73 -10.23
CA ARG A 190 -8.63 -17.51 -11.02
C ARG A 190 -9.25 -17.71 -12.40
N LYS A 191 -10.25 -16.88 -12.74
CA LYS A 191 -10.95 -16.87 -14.05
C LYS A 191 -11.51 -18.23 -14.50
N THR A 192 -11.91 -19.07 -13.55
CA THR A 192 -12.57 -20.35 -13.85
C THR A 192 -13.89 -20.16 -14.61
N ARG A 193 -14.23 -21.13 -15.47
CA ARG A 193 -15.48 -21.18 -16.24
C ARG A 193 -16.28 -22.47 -16.00
N ASP A 194 -15.71 -23.39 -15.24
CA ASP A 194 -16.17 -24.75 -14.99
C ASP A 194 -16.25 -25.10 -13.49
N GLY A 195 -15.61 -24.31 -12.62
CA GLY A 195 -15.60 -24.51 -11.17
C GLY A 195 -14.47 -25.42 -10.67
N TYR A 196 -13.52 -25.79 -11.56
CA TYR A 196 -12.38 -26.65 -11.23
C TYR A 196 -11.07 -26.33 -11.98
N THR A 197 -11.12 -25.64 -13.12
CA THR A 197 -9.91 -25.22 -13.88
C THR A 197 -9.50 -23.80 -13.49
N ASN A 198 -8.20 -23.62 -13.21
CA ASN A 198 -7.54 -22.33 -13.01
C ASN A 198 -6.92 -21.82 -14.33
N ILE A 199 -6.96 -20.51 -14.59
CA ILE A 199 -6.16 -19.90 -15.66
C ILE A 199 -5.02 -19.10 -15.01
N PRO A 200 -3.77 -19.61 -15.01
CA PRO A 200 -2.65 -18.93 -14.39
C PRO A 200 -2.15 -17.76 -15.25
N LEU A 201 -1.41 -16.84 -14.61
CA LEU A 201 -1.00 -15.57 -15.21
C LEU A 201 -0.10 -15.75 -16.43
N GLN A 202 0.79 -16.76 -16.41
CA GLN A 202 1.67 -17.07 -17.55
C GLN A 202 0.94 -17.58 -18.79
N GLU A 203 -0.25 -18.17 -18.65
CA GLU A 203 -1.07 -18.60 -19.79
C GLU A 203 -1.89 -17.43 -20.34
N GLU A 204 -2.51 -16.63 -19.46
CA GLU A 204 -3.31 -15.47 -19.86
C GLU A 204 -2.46 -14.37 -20.51
N ALA A 205 -1.41 -13.93 -19.81
CA ALA A 205 -0.61 -12.77 -20.17
C ALA A 205 0.77 -13.19 -20.71
N SER A 206 0.81 -14.34 -21.40
CA SER A 206 2.03 -14.98 -21.90
C SER A 206 2.96 -14.05 -22.68
N SER A 207 2.43 -13.09 -23.43
CA SER A 207 3.22 -12.11 -24.18
C SER A 207 3.95 -11.08 -23.29
N VAL A 208 3.36 -10.64 -22.18
CA VAL A 208 3.83 -9.49 -21.38
C VAL A 208 4.99 -9.79 -20.42
N LEU A 209 4.89 -10.64 -19.40
CA LEU A 209 5.01 -12.07 -19.60
C LEU A 209 6.41 -12.42 -20.12
N SER A 210 6.43 -13.04 -21.29
CA SER A 210 7.63 -13.40 -22.03
C SER A 210 8.49 -12.21 -22.41
N ALA A 211 7.91 -11.03 -22.69
CA ALA A 211 8.70 -9.82 -22.99
C ALA A 211 9.53 -9.36 -21.78
N ALA A 212 8.95 -9.36 -20.57
CA ALA A 212 9.65 -9.05 -19.33
C ALA A 212 10.75 -10.10 -19.02
N TRP A 213 10.42 -11.39 -19.16
CA TRP A 213 11.39 -12.47 -18.97
C TRP A 213 12.55 -12.41 -19.97
N ASN A 214 12.27 -12.19 -21.26
CA ASN A 214 13.27 -12.07 -22.30
C ASN A 214 14.17 -10.83 -22.12
N ALA A 215 13.64 -9.73 -21.60
CA ALA A 215 14.44 -8.56 -21.23
C ALA A 215 15.42 -8.88 -20.08
N LEU A 216 14.97 -9.59 -19.04
CA LEU A 216 15.84 -10.06 -17.94
C LEU A 216 16.88 -11.08 -18.42
N LYS A 217 16.51 -12.00 -19.31
CA LYS A 217 17.44 -12.97 -19.90
C LYS A 217 18.51 -12.29 -20.77
N LEU A 218 18.12 -11.28 -21.56
CA LEU A 218 19.05 -10.46 -22.32
C LEU A 218 20.01 -9.68 -21.39
N GLU A 219 19.51 -9.12 -20.29
CA GLU A 219 20.34 -8.44 -19.28
C GLU A 219 21.38 -9.37 -18.68
N ASN A 220 20.95 -10.53 -18.19
CA ASN A 220 21.83 -11.51 -17.58
C ASN A 220 22.88 -12.02 -18.57
N MET A 221 22.51 -12.21 -19.84
CA MET A 221 23.45 -12.55 -20.92
C MET A 221 24.46 -11.42 -21.19
N MET A 222 24.02 -10.16 -21.28
CA MET A 222 24.92 -9.02 -21.50
C MET A 222 25.91 -8.82 -20.35
N ASN A 223 25.42 -8.93 -19.10
CA ASN A 223 26.22 -8.80 -17.90
C ASN A 223 27.23 -9.95 -17.75
N SER A 224 26.81 -11.20 -17.99
CA SER A 224 27.70 -12.37 -17.92
C SER A 224 28.70 -12.47 -19.08
N ASN A 225 28.40 -11.84 -20.23
CA ASN A 225 29.35 -11.65 -21.32
C ASN A 225 30.22 -10.38 -21.17
N GLY A 226 30.16 -9.67 -20.04
CA GLY A 226 31.01 -8.51 -19.78
C GLY A 226 30.84 -7.35 -20.78
N GLY A 227 29.65 -7.24 -21.40
CA GLY A 227 29.39 -6.27 -22.48
C GLY A 227 29.96 -6.66 -23.85
N CYS A 228 30.57 -7.85 -24.02
CA CYS A 228 30.98 -8.35 -25.33
C CYS A 228 29.74 -8.61 -26.21
N LYS A 229 29.50 -7.68 -27.14
CA LYS A 229 28.36 -7.75 -28.06
C LYS A 229 28.47 -8.98 -28.97
N PRO A 230 27.37 -9.66 -29.30
CA PRO A 230 27.34 -10.62 -30.39
C PRO A 230 27.70 -9.92 -31.71
N GLY A 231 28.43 -10.60 -32.59
CA GLY A 231 28.95 -10.02 -33.82
C GLY A 231 29.12 -11.04 -34.93
N PHE A 232 29.38 -10.57 -36.14
CA PHE A 232 29.65 -11.42 -37.31
C PHE A 232 31.16 -11.51 -37.56
N LEU A 233 31.65 -12.69 -37.90
CA LEU A 233 33.03 -12.88 -38.35
C LEU A 233 33.10 -12.75 -39.88
N LYS A 234 33.86 -11.77 -40.35
CA LYS A 234 33.97 -11.37 -41.75
C LYS A 234 35.31 -11.80 -42.30
N ALA A 235 35.32 -12.89 -43.06
CA ALA A 235 36.52 -13.36 -43.75
C ALA A 235 36.71 -12.65 -45.10
N LYS A 236 37.91 -12.13 -45.35
CA LYS A 236 38.29 -11.50 -46.64
C LYS A 236 38.45 -12.53 -47.77
N ASN A 237 38.77 -13.78 -47.42
CA ASN A 237 38.99 -14.91 -48.32
C ASN A 237 38.06 -16.09 -47.96
N ARG A 238 37.83 -17.02 -48.89
CA ARG A 238 37.09 -18.25 -48.61
C ARG A 238 37.89 -19.13 -47.63
N LEU A 239 37.30 -19.41 -46.47
CA LEU A 239 37.84 -20.33 -45.47
C LEU A 239 37.66 -21.80 -45.90
N SER A 240 38.49 -22.69 -45.37
CA SER A 240 38.31 -24.13 -45.49
C SER A 240 37.28 -24.64 -44.47
N ASP A 241 36.64 -25.78 -44.76
CA ASP A 241 35.60 -26.32 -43.87
C ASP A 241 36.13 -26.66 -42.46
N ALA A 242 37.39 -27.09 -42.36
CA ALA A 242 38.09 -27.28 -41.09
C ALA A 242 38.29 -25.97 -40.31
N ALA A 243 38.64 -24.88 -40.99
CA ALA A 243 38.75 -23.56 -40.35
C ALA A 243 37.37 -23.03 -39.90
N ILE A 244 36.32 -23.26 -40.70
CA ILE A 244 34.93 -22.90 -40.34
C ILE A 244 34.47 -23.69 -39.11
N ALA A 245 34.80 -24.98 -39.02
CA ALA A 245 34.49 -25.81 -37.86
C ALA A 245 35.20 -25.31 -36.58
N ALA A 246 36.52 -25.07 -36.66
CA ALA A 246 37.30 -24.55 -35.53
C ALA A 246 36.83 -23.15 -35.07
N ILE A 247 36.50 -22.26 -36.02
CA ILE A 247 35.92 -20.94 -35.72
C ILE A 247 34.55 -21.08 -35.06
N ARG A 248 33.68 -21.97 -35.55
CA ARG A 248 32.36 -22.22 -34.95
C ARG A 248 32.49 -22.73 -33.51
N GLU A 249 33.38 -23.68 -33.26
CA GLU A 249 33.63 -24.23 -31.92
C GLU A 249 34.20 -23.16 -30.97
N GLY A 250 35.19 -22.38 -31.41
CA GLY A 250 35.74 -21.28 -30.62
C GLY A 250 34.73 -20.16 -30.34
N TYR A 251 33.90 -19.83 -31.33
CA TYR A 251 32.83 -18.84 -31.18
C TYR A 251 31.74 -19.31 -30.22
N GLN A 252 31.33 -20.59 -30.28
CA GLN A 252 30.40 -21.19 -29.33
C GLN A 252 30.94 -21.11 -27.89
N LYS A 253 32.21 -21.44 -27.65
CA LYS A 253 32.83 -21.38 -26.31
C LYS A 253 32.87 -19.97 -25.68
N VAL A 254 32.79 -18.91 -26.49
CA VAL A 254 32.80 -17.52 -25.98
C VAL A 254 31.40 -17.01 -25.60
N TYR A 255 30.35 -17.45 -26.31
CA TYR A 255 28.96 -17.14 -25.95
C TYR A 255 28.31 -18.20 -25.07
N ASP A 256 29.01 -19.29 -24.77
CA ASP A 256 28.68 -20.20 -23.69
C ASP A 256 28.81 -19.46 -22.33
N ASN A 257 27.75 -19.54 -21.53
CA ASN A 257 27.66 -18.86 -20.23
C ASN A 257 28.18 -19.72 -19.07
N GLU A 258 28.45 -21.01 -19.31
CA GLU A 258 28.95 -21.92 -18.28
C GLU A 258 30.47 -21.75 -18.03
N GLN A 259 31.23 -21.33 -19.05
CA GLN A 259 32.69 -21.12 -18.94
C GLN A 259 33.05 -19.66 -18.61
N LYS A 260 33.33 -19.41 -17.32
CA LYS A 260 33.53 -18.06 -16.74
C LYS A 260 34.95 -17.48 -16.83
N ARG A 261 35.84 -17.99 -17.68
CA ARG A 261 37.23 -17.47 -17.81
C ARG A 261 37.68 -17.36 -19.26
N ASP A 262 38.48 -16.32 -19.51
CA ASP A 262 39.29 -16.09 -20.72
C ASP A 262 38.54 -16.18 -22.06
N LYS A 263 37.47 -15.39 -22.20
CA LYS A 263 36.68 -15.18 -23.43
C LYS A 263 37.43 -14.38 -24.53
N ILE A 264 38.68 -14.73 -24.81
CA ILE A 264 39.53 -14.08 -25.82
C ILE A 264 39.58 -14.95 -27.09
N ILE A 265 38.93 -14.50 -28.17
CA ILE A 265 39.06 -15.14 -29.49
C ILE A 265 40.30 -14.59 -30.19
N VAL A 266 41.28 -15.47 -30.47
CA VAL A 266 42.38 -15.17 -31.39
C VAL A 266 41.88 -15.42 -32.82
N LEU A 267 41.81 -14.37 -33.63
CA LEU A 267 41.43 -14.45 -35.04
C LEU A 267 42.68 -14.63 -35.92
N ASN A 268 42.54 -15.44 -36.97
CA ASN A 268 43.60 -15.64 -37.96
C ASN A 268 43.61 -14.49 -38.99
N ASP A 269 44.73 -14.29 -39.67
CA ASP A 269 44.88 -13.18 -40.63
C ASP A 269 43.79 -13.21 -41.72
N GLY A 270 43.21 -12.04 -41.97
CA GLY A 270 42.09 -11.87 -42.90
C GLY A 270 40.69 -12.19 -42.35
N VAL A 271 40.51 -12.48 -41.05
CA VAL A 271 39.20 -12.55 -40.39
C VAL A 271 39.00 -11.36 -39.45
N ASP A 272 38.07 -10.47 -39.79
CA ASP A 272 37.71 -9.31 -38.96
C ASP A 272 36.43 -9.61 -38.15
N PHE A 273 36.31 -9.11 -36.91
CA PHE A 273 35.07 -9.19 -36.12
C PHE A 273 34.27 -7.89 -36.24
N GLU A 274 33.03 -8.00 -36.71
CA GLU A 274 32.09 -6.89 -36.86
C GLU A 274 30.98 -7.04 -35.80
N ALA A 275 31.13 -6.31 -34.68
CA ALA A 275 30.15 -6.32 -33.59
C ALA A 275 28.78 -5.78 -34.07
N ILE A 276 27.68 -6.40 -33.65
CA ILE A 276 26.34 -5.85 -33.87
C ILE A 276 26.23 -4.55 -33.08
N SER A 277 25.95 -3.43 -33.75
CA SER A 277 25.85 -2.10 -33.13
C SER A 277 24.52 -1.92 -32.40
N SER A 278 24.38 -2.51 -31.22
CA SER A 278 23.24 -2.34 -30.32
C SER A 278 23.35 -1.04 -29.49
N THR A 279 23.23 0.14 -30.09
CA THR A 279 23.30 1.42 -29.32
C THR A 279 21.96 1.96 -28.85
N ALA A 280 20.85 1.68 -29.55
CA ALA A 280 19.52 2.17 -29.18
C ALA A 280 18.83 1.31 -28.10
N ALA A 281 18.87 -0.03 -28.27
CA ALA A 281 18.16 -0.96 -27.39
C ALA A 281 18.70 -0.99 -25.94
N GLU A 282 20.00 -0.75 -25.76
CA GLU A 282 20.66 -0.83 -24.45
C GLU A 282 20.30 0.37 -23.56
N LEU A 283 20.21 1.57 -24.14
CA LEU A 283 19.83 2.79 -23.42
C LEU A 283 18.35 2.80 -23.01
N GLN A 284 17.46 2.23 -23.83
CA GLN A 284 16.03 2.13 -23.52
C GLN A 284 15.68 0.95 -22.61
N MET A 285 16.65 0.13 -22.21
CA MET A 285 16.38 -1.08 -21.43
C MET A 285 15.84 -0.78 -20.01
N ASN A 286 16.23 0.36 -19.43
CA ASN A 286 15.66 0.87 -18.17
C ASN A 286 14.20 1.35 -18.35
N GLU A 287 13.91 2.03 -19.46
CA GLU A 287 12.54 2.43 -19.82
C GLU A 287 11.65 1.19 -20.03
N ASN A 288 12.15 0.18 -20.74
CA ASN A 288 11.46 -1.10 -20.93
C ASN A 288 11.21 -1.83 -19.61
N LYS A 289 12.15 -1.83 -18.66
CA LYS A 289 11.91 -2.40 -17.31
C LYS A 289 10.77 -1.70 -16.59
N LYS A 290 10.74 -0.36 -16.58
CA LYS A 290 9.67 0.42 -15.95
C LYS A 290 8.32 0.16 -16.61
N THR A 291 8.27 0.20 -17.94
CA THR A 291 7.06 -0.09 -18.72
C THR A 291 6.56 -1.51 -18.45
N ASN A 292 7.43 -2.52 -18.48
CA ASN A 292 7.07 -3.91 -18.16
C ASN A 292 6.56 -4.05 -16.72
N SER A 293 7.17 -3.36 -15.75
CA SER A 293 6.69 -3.36 -14.36
C SER A 293 5.28 -2.76 -14.26
N ILE A 294 5.03 -1.65 -14.95
CA ILE A 294 3.72 -1.00 -15.04
C ILE A 294 2.68 -1.92 -15.69
N GLU A 295 2.97 -2.55 -16.83
CA GLU A 295 2.05 -3.47 -17.50
C GLU A 295 1.76 -4.72 -16.64
N ILE A 296 2.77 -5.26 -15.93
CA ILE A 296 2.56 -6.40 -15.01
C ILE A 296 1.65 -6.01 -13.85
N CYS A 297 1.86 -4.86 -13.19
CA CYS A 297 1.03 -4.39 -12.09
C CYS A 297 -0.45 -4.21 -12.51
N LYS A 298 -0.71 -3.74 -13.75
CA LYS A 298 -2.08 -3.67 -14.29
C LYS A 298 -2.78 -5.03 -14.33
N LEU A 299 -2.07 -6.14 -14.56
CA LEU A 299 -2.65 -7.50 -14.56
C LEU A 299 -3.15 -7.92 -13.17
N PHE A 300 -2.57 -7.36 -12.10
CA PHE A 300 -3.01 -7.54 -10.71
C PHE A 300 -4.06 -6.51 -10.27
N GLY A 301 -4.38 -5.52 -11.12
CA GLY A 301 -5.44 -4.53 -10.87
C GLY A 301 -5.04 -3.31 -10.04
N PHE A 302 -3.75 -3.09 -9.77
CA PHE A 302 -3.29 -1.95 -8.97
C PHE A 302 -2.03 -1.25 -9.52
N PRO A 303 -1.74 0.00 -9.11
CA PRO A 303 -0.62 0.79 -9.64
C PRO A 303 0.75 0.32 -9.13
N HIS A 304 1.80 0.46 -9.96
CA HIS A 304 3.17 0.06 -9.58
C HIS A 304 3.74 0.85 -8.39
N THR A 305 3.22 2.05 -8.10
CA THR A 305 3.62 2.91 -6.97
C THR A 305 3.43 2.23 -5.60
N VAL A 306 2.55 1.24 -5.51
CA VAL A 306 2.33 0.39 -4.31
C VAL A 306 3.52 -0.52 -4.02
N ILE A 307 4.29 -0.90 -5.06
CA ILE A 307 5.48 -1.76 -4.96
C ILE A 307 6.76 -0.91 -4.91
N ASP A 308 6.89 0.06 -5.82
CA ASP A 308 8.10 0.89 -5.94
C ASP A 308 8.23 1.94 -4.81
N GLY A 309 7.12 2.22 -4.11
CA GLY A 309 7.02 3.27 -3.09
C GLY A 309 6.50 4.60 -3.63
N GLY A 310 5.98 5.43 -2.73
CA GLY A 310 5.35 6.72 -3.09
C GLY A 310 3.90 6.60 -3.56
N ALA A 311 3.22 5.49 -3.26
CA ALA A 311 1.78 5.33 -3.49
C ALA A 311 0.95 6.47 -2.88
N SER A 312 0.03 7.02 -3.66
CA SER A 312 -0.99 7.95 -3.19
C SER A 312 -2.11 7.20 -2.45
N ASP A 313 -2.95 7.93 -1.71
CA ASP A 313 -4.11 7.33 -1.02
C ASP A 313 -5.12 6.71 -2.00
N ASP A 314 -5.16 7.18 -3.24
CA ASP A 314 -5.97 6.60 -4.32
C ASP A 314 -5.37 5.29 -4.87
N ASP A 315 -4.03 5.22 -4.98
CA ASP A 315 -3.34 3.97 -5.35
C ASP A 315 -3.50 2.89 -4.28
N ASN A 316 -3.43 3.28 -3.00
CA ASN A 316 -3.69 2.40 -1.87
C ASN A 316 -5.14 1.88 -1.88
N LYS A 317 -6.13 2.73 -2.18
CA LYS A 317 -7.54 2.30 -2.33
C LYS A 317 -7.73 1.31 -3.48
N LYS A 318 -7.05 1.50 -4.61
CA LYS A 318 -7.07 0.56 -5.74
C LYS A 318 -6.47 -0.80 -5.36
N PHE A 319 -5.34 -0.81 -4.65
CA PHE A 319 -4.75 -2.04 -4.11
C PHE A 319 -5.69 -2.75 -3.12
N ILE A 320 -6.28 -2.03 -2.16
CA ILE A 320 -7.24 -2.59 -1.21
C ILE A 320 -8.45 -3.19 -1.94
N SER A 321 -8.99 -2.51 -2.96
CA SER A 321 -10.10 -3.03 -3.79
C SER A 321 -9.75 -4.34 -4.52
N ALA A 322 -8.52 -4.43 -5.06
CA ALA A 322 -8.02 -5.66 -5.70
C ALA A 322 -7.87 -6.82 -4.69
N VAL A 323 -7.39 -6.53 -3.48
CA VAL A 323 -7.27 -7.53 -2.40
C VAL A 323 -8.66 -7.97 -1.90
N ILE A 324 -9.58 -7.04 -1.63
CA ILE A 324 -10.95 -7.35 -1.19
C ILE A 324 -11.66 -8.26 -2.20
N SER A 325 -11.44 -8.05 -3.50
CA SER A 325 -12.01 -8.94 -4.54
C SER A 325 -11.56 -10.40 -4.40
N LEU A 326 -10.35 -10.64 -3.90
CA LEU A 326 -9.84 -11.99 -3.59
C LEU A 326 -10.29 -12.47 -2.21
N LEU A 327 -10.37 -11.58 -1.20
CA LEU A 327 -10.92 -11.91 0.13
C LEU A 327 -12.35 -12.43 0.02
N ASN A 328 -13.23 -11.73 -0.71
CA ASN A 328 -14.62 -12.15 -0.92
C ASN A 328 -14.72 -13.56 -1.57
N GLN A 329 -13.79 -13.90 -2.45
CA GLN A 329 -13.72 -15.26 -3.04
C GLN A 329 -13.29 -16.30 -2.00
N ILE A 330 -12.31 -15.95 -1.15
CA ILE A 330 -11.88 -16.81 -0.05
C ILE A 330 -13.03 -17.01 0.95
N GLU A 331 -13.70 -15.94 1.39
CA GLU A 331 -14.86 -15.96 2.29
C GLU A 331 -15.96 -16.89 1.77
N THR A 332 -16.32 -16.75 0.49
CA THR A 332 -17.33 -17.62 -0.16
C THR A 332 -16.94 -19.10 -0.12
N GLU A 333 -15.66 -19.43 -0.31
CA GLU A 333 -15.17 -20.82 -0.29
C GLU A 333 -15.00 -21.35 1.16
N LEU A 334 -14.69 -20.48 2.13
CA LEU A 334 -14.74 -20.81 3.56
C LEU A 334 -16.17 -21.11 4.01
N ASP A 335 -17.15 -20.28 3.61
CA ASP A 335 -18.57 -20.52 3.88
C ASP A 335 -19.04 -21.84 3.28
N ASN A 336 -18.68 -22.11 2.01
CA ASN A 336 -19.09 -23.34 1.34
C ASN A 336 -18.59 -24.61 2.03
N VAL A 337 -17.36 -24.60 2.55
CA VAL A 337 -16.61 -25.79 3.00
C VAL A 337 -16.54 -25.96 4.52
N LEU A 338 -16.44 -24.88 5.29
CA LEU A 338 -16.24 -24.93 6.74
C LEU A 338 -17.52 -24.72 7.56
N LEU A 339 -18.62 -24.27 6.95
CA LEU A 339 -19.93 -24.18 7.59
C LEU A 339 -20.81 -25.38 7.21
N LEU A 340 -21.48 -25.93 8.21
CA LEU A 340 -22.54 -26.91 8.02
C LEU A 340 -23.78 -26.23 7.42
N GLU A 341 -24.59 -26.96 6.64
CA GLU A 341 -25.84 -26.43 6.08
C GLU A 341 -26.78 -25.85 7.18
N SER A 342 -26.81 -26.49 8.35
CA SER A 342 -27.56 -25.99 9.52
C SER A 342 -27.03 -24.67 10.10
N GLU A 343 -25.74 -24.35 9.91
CA GLU A 343 -25.14 -23.07 10.32
C GLU A 343 -25.44 -21.99 9.27
N LYS A 344 -25.40 -22.34 7.98
CA LYS A 344 -25.81 -21.46 6.87
C LYS A 344 -27.28 -21.05 7.00
N GLU A 345 -28.17 -21.98 7.35
CA GLU A 345 -29.58 -21.71 7.66
C GLU A 345 -29.77 -20.75 8.85
N GLN A 346 -28.84 -20.76 9.82
CA GLN A 346 -28.82 -19.85 10.97
C GLN A 346 -28.13 -18.50 10.69
N GLY A 347 -27.73 -18.23 9.44
CA GLY A 347 -27.10 -16.96 9.05
C GLY A 347 -25.64 -16.80 9.50
N TYR A 348 -24.91 -17.90 9.69
CA TYR A 348 -23.47 -17.86 9.93
C TYR A 348 -22.70 -17.56 8.63
N TYR A 349 -21.63 -16.76 8.72
CA TYR A 349 -20.70 -16.48 7.62
C TYR A 349 -19.31 -16.11 8.15
N TRP A 350 -18.28 -16.45 7.37
CA TRP A 350 -16.90 -16.05 7.59
C TRP A 350 -16.61 -14.71 6.89
N ALA A 351 -15.90 -13.80 7.58
CA ALA A 351 -15.38 -12.59 6.95
C ALA A 351 -14.01 -12.21 7.52
N PHE A 352 -13.15 -11.65 6.69
CA PHE A 352 -11.87 -11.09 7.12
C PHE A 352 -12.08 -9.74 7.80
N ASP A 353 -11.33 -9.46 8.88
CA ASP A 353 -11.33 -8.14 9.49
C ASP A 353 -10.53 -7.14 8.63
N THR A 354 -11.21 -6.56 7.62
CA THR A 354 -10.62 -5.55 6.75
C THR A 354 -10.42 -4.20 7.44
N LYS A 355 -10.83 -4.03 8.72
CA LYS A 355 -10.64 -2.75 9.43
C LYS A 355 -9.17 -2.36 9.47
N GLU A 356 -8.23 -3.30 9.60
CA GLU A 356 -6.78 -3.02 9.52
C GLU A 356 -6.36 -2.36 8.19
N LEU A 357 -7.00 -2.70 7.06
CA LEU A 357 -6.68 -2.14 5.74
C LEU A 357 -7.35 -0.80 5.50
N THR A 358 -8.59 -0.63 5.97
CA THR A 358 -9.39 0.58 5.77
C THR A 358 -9.17 1.61 6.88
N ARG A 359 -8.41 1.28 7.93
CA ARG A 359 -7.91 2.22 8.95
C ARG A 359 -7.04 3.28 8.28
N GLY A 360 -7.68 4.38 7.88
CA GLY A 360 -7.02 5.62 7.49
C GLY A 360 -6.12 6.17 8.61
N SER A 361 -5.39 7.26 8.32
CA SER A 361 -4.45 7.79 9.29
C SER A 361 -5.14 8.08 10.63
N LEU A 362 -4.44 7.87 11.75
CA LEU A 362 -5.02 8.09 13.08
C LEU A 362 -5.59 9.51 13.21
N LEU A 363 -4.96 10.50 12.55
CA LEU A 363 -5.45 11.87 12.51
C LEU A 363 -6.81 11.99 11.82
N GLU A 364 -6.96 11.50 10.60
CA GLU A 364 -8.23 11.57 9.84
C GLU A 364 -9.33 10.77 10.54
N ARG A 365 -8.99 9.61 11.12
CA ARG A 365 -9.95 8.75 11.83
C ARG A 365 -10.44 9.40 13.12
N MET A 366 -9.54 9.98 13.92
CA MET A 366 -9.93 10.74 15.11
C MET A 366 -10.70 12.03 14.77
N GLN A 367 -10.41 12.68 13.63
CA GLN A 367 -11.20 13.81 13.13
C GLN A 367 -12.60 13.37 12.67
N ALA A 368 -12.73 12.20 12.02
CA ALA A 368 -14.02 11.63 11.67
C ALA A 368 -14.85 11.31 12.92
N TYR A 369 -14.24 10.73 13.96
CA TYR A 369 -14.91 10.52 15.26
C TYR A 369 -15.25 11.83 15.99
N GLU A 370 -14.41 12.87 15.90
CA GLU A 370 -14.73 14.20 16.43
C GLU A 370 -16.00 14.76 15.77
N ILE A 371 -16.08 14.69 14.43
CA ILE A 371 -17.24 15.13 13.66
C ILE A 371 -18.48 14.27 13.99
N ALA A 372 -18.33 12.94 14.04
CA ALA A 372 -19.42 12.01 14.35
C ALA A 372 -19.97 12.25 15.77
N LYS A 373 -19.11 12.36 16.78
CA LYS A 373 -19.49 12.68 18.16
C LYS A 373 -20.15 14.05 18.26
N ARG A 374 -19.57 15.08 17.65
CA ARG A 374 -20.12 16.45 17.66
C ARG A 374 -21.50 16.53 17.02
N ASN A 375 -21.78 15.68 16.03
CA ASN A 375 -23.07 15.58 15.36
C ASN A 375 -24.01 14.55 16.03
N ASN A 376 -23.63 13.95 17.17
CA ASN A 376 -24.36 12.87 17.85
C ASN A 376 -24.69 11.65 16.96
N ILE A 377 -23.81 11.33 16.00
CA ILE A 377 -23.90 10.14 15.14
C ILE A 377 -23.34 8.90 15.85
N LEU A 378 -22.31 9.08 16.69
CA LEU A 378 -21.70 8.02 17.49
C LEU A 378 -21.50 8.50 18.93
N GLN A 379 -21.81 7.63 19.90
CA GLN A 379 -21.50 7.83 21.31
C GLN A 379 -20.03 7.50 21.62
N VAL A 380 -19.57 7.89 22.82
CA VAL A 380 -18.19 7.64 23.27
C VAL A 380 -17.89 6.14 23.34
N ASP A 381 -18.80 5.33 23.87
CA ASP A 381 -18.58 3.88 24.02
C ASP A 381 -18.63 3.13 22.68
N GLU A 382 -19.32 3.66 21.67
CA GLU A 382 -19.30 3.15 20.31
C GLU A 382 -17.96 3.44 19.62
N ILE A 383 -17.46 4.68 19.74
CA ILE A 383 -16.12 5.06 19.25
C ILE A 383 -15.03 4.22 19.94
N ARG A 384 -15.19 3.93 21.24
CA ARG A 384 -14.27 3.06 21.98
C ARG A 384 -14.31 1.63 21.45
N ARG A 385 -15.51 1.07 21.23
CA ARG A 385 -15.70 -0.26 20.63
C ARG A 385 -15.08 -0.37 19.22
N GLU A 386 -15.18 0.66 18.39
CA GLU A 386 -14.55 0.66 17.04
C GLU A 386 -13.02 0.76 17.06
N GLU A 387 -12.44 1.31 18.13
CA GLU A 387 -10.99 1.36 18.39
C GLU A 387 -10.52 0.25 19.34
N ASP A 388 -11.31 -0.82 19.51
CA ASP A 388 -11.00 -2.00 20.34
C ASP A 388 -10.73 -1.66 21.84
N TYR A 389 -11.25 -0.54 22.33
CA TYR A 389 -11.17 -0.13 23.74
C TYR A 389 -12.40 -0.57 24.54
N GLU A 390 -12.17 -1.04 25.77
CA GLU A 390 -13.20 -1.32 26.77
C GLU A 390 -14.18 -0.12 26.92
N PRO A 391 -15.51 -0.31 26.83
CA PRO A 391 -16.49 0.77 27.04
C PRO A 391 -16.36 1.36 28.45
N LEU A 392 -16.74 2.63 28.61
CA LEU A 392 -16.80 3.29 29.92
C LEU A 392 -18.05 2.89 30.71
N GLY A 393 -19.03 2.27 30.06
CA GLY A 393 -20.31 1.88 30.67
C GLY A 393 -21.23 3.07 30.95
N PHE A 394 -20.99 4.19 30.26
CA PHE A 394 -21.68 5.45 30.50
C PHE A 394 -22.45 5.85 29.24
N ASN A 395 -23.66 5.28 29.13
CA ASN A 395 -24.56 5.51 28.00
C ASN A 395 -25.30 6.84 28.18
N TYR A 396 -24.99 7.83 27.32
CA TYR A 396 -25.68 9.11 27.34
C TYR A 396 -25.73 9.78 25.96
N ILE A 397 -26.76 10.58 25.73
CA ILE A 397 -26.98 11.42 24.55
C ILE A 397 -26.94 12.88 25.01
N THR A 398 -26.25 13.76 24.29
CA THR A 398 -26.24 15.20 24.62
C THR A 398 -27.46 15.91 24.02
N LEU A 399 -28.28 16.56 24.84
CA LEU A 399 -29.46 17.31 24.41
C LEU A 399 -29.15 18.81 24.26
N GLY A 400 -28.45 19.17 23.18
CA GLY A 400 -28.27 20.56 22.74
C GLY A 400 -26.94 21.22 23.12
N LEU A 401 -26.93 22.57 23.12
CA LEU A 401 -25.72 23.42 23.26
C LEU A 401 -25.16 23.53 24.68
N ALA A 402 -25.85 22.99 25.68
CA ALA A 402 -25.36 22.82 27.04
C ALA A 402 -25.37 21.31 27.34
N ASP A 403 -24.36 20.83 28.09
CA ASP A 403 -24.06 19.41 28.29
C ASP A 403 -25.11 18.63 29.12
N VAL A 404 -26.38 18.68 28.73
CA VAL A 404 -27.49 17.94 29.29
C VAL A 404 -27.40 16.50 28.79
N LEU A 405 -27.17 15.57 29.70
CA LEU A 405 -26.90 14.17 29.40
C LEU A 405 -28.19 13.36 29.63
N LEU A 406 -28.73 12.75 28.58
CA LEU A 406 -29.87 11.82 28.65
C LEU A 406 -29.35 10.38 28.57
N ASP A 407 -29.60 9.56 29.58
CA ASP A 407 -29.49 8.10 29.43
C ASP A 407 -30.73 7.58 28.66
N PRO A 408 -30.55 6.98 27.46
CA PRO A 408 -31.68 6.52 26.65
C PRO A 408 -32.36 5.26 27.19
N VAL A 409 -31.75 4.52 28.12
CA VAL A 409 -32.32 3.29 28.72
C VAL A 409 -33.19 3.64 29.92
N THR A 410 -32.68 4.49 30.83
CA THR A 410 -33.43 4.90 32.03
C THR A 410 -34.33 6.12 31.81
N MET A 411 -34.13 6.84 30.70
CA MET A 411 -34.76 8.13 30.39
C MET A 411 -34.48 9.22 31.45
N GLU A 412 -33.35 9.11 32.16
CA GLU A 412 -32.88 10.10 33.12
C GLU A 412 -32.04 11.19 32.43
N VAL A 413 -32.41 12.44 32.67
CA VAL A 413 -31.72 13.64 32.21
C VAL A 413 -30.91 14.22 33.36
N TYR A 414 -29.59 14.17 33.25
CA TYR A 414 -28.64 14.80 34.15
C TYR A 414 -28.16 16.15 33.58
N THR A 415 -28.22 17.21 34.37
CA THR A 415 -27.71 18.53 34.00
C THR A 415 -26.50 18.89 34.88
N PRO A 416 -25.25 18.76 34.38
CA PRO A 416 -24.03 18.96 35.19
C PRO A 416 -23.95 20.34 35.85
N ASN A 417 -24.45 21.39 35.18
CA ASN A 417 -24.41 22.77 35.67
C ASN A 417 -25.34 23.03 36.86
N THR A 418 -26.40 22.25 37.04
CA THR A 418 -27.37 22.40 38.15
C THR A 418 -27.33 21.26 39.16
N GLY A 419 -26.63 20.15 38.85
CA GLY A 419 -26.59 18.95 39.70
C GLY A 419 -27.95 18.25 39.82
N GLN A 420 -28.88 18.56 38.93
CA GLN A 420 -30.23 18.00 38.91
C GLN A 420 -30.31 16.81 37.97
N THR A 421 -30.97 15.75 38.43
CA THR A 421 -31.36 14.59 37.62
C THR A 421 -32.88 14.57 37.54
N LYS A 422 -33.43 14.37 36.34
CA LYS A 422 -34.88 14.33 36.10
C LYS A 422 -35.24 13.14 35.23
N ASN A 423 -36.14 12.28 35.67
CA ASN A 423 -36.65 11.21 34.82
C ASN A 423 -37.76 11.75 33.91
N LEU A 424 -37.63 11.56 32.59
CA LEU A 424 -38.60 12.07 31.60
C LEU A 424 -39.92 11.28 31.58
N VAL A 425 -39.93 10.04 32.07
CA VAL A 425 -41.11 9.16 32.07
C VAL A 425 -41.93 9.34 33.36
N THR A 426 -41.28 9.38 34.53
CA THR A 426 -41.97 9.50 35.83
C THR A 426 -42.10 10.94 36.32
N GLY A 427 -41.31 11.88 35.79
CA GLY A 427 -41.29 13.28 36.20
C GLY A 427 -40.59 13.53 37.55
N GLU A 428 -40.00 12.50 38.18
CA GLU A 428 -39.23 12.66 39.42
C GLU A 428 -37.99 13.53 39.21
N GLU A 429 -37.81 14.55 40.05
CA GLU A 429 -36.61 15.38 40.12
C GLU A 429 -35.82 15.05 41.39
N ARG A 430 -34.52 14.78 41.23
CA ARG A 430 -33.58 14.47 42.31
C ARG A 430 -32.37 15.40 42.21
N ALA A 431 -32.13 16.19 43.25
CA ALA A 431 -30.94 17.03 43.35
C ALA A 431 -29.83 16.28 44.09
N LEU A 432 -28.65 16.16 43.48
CA LEU A 432 -27.46 15.63 44.15
C LEU A 432 -26.98 16.62 45.22
N THR A 433 -27.23 16.29 46.49
CA THR A 433 -26.67 17.04 47.62
C THR A 433 -25.16 16.81 47.68
N GLU A 434 -24.35 17.87 47.78
CA GLU A 434 -22.87 17.75 47.88
C GLU A 434 -22.47 16.75 48.99
N LEU A 435 -21.99 15.57 48.61
CA LEU A 435 -21.25 14.68 49.51
C LEU A 435 -19.86 15.27 49.77
N ARG A 436 -19.80 16.28 50.65
CA ARG A 436 -18.53 16.79 51.17
C ARG A 436 -17.85 15.72 52.02
N TYR A 437 -16.91 15.01 51.41
CA TYR A 437 -16.07 14.03 52.07
C TYR A 437 -15.15 14.72 53.10
N ARG A 438 -15.64 14.89 54.34
CA ARG A 438 -14.81 15.33 55.46
C ARG A 438 -13.88 14.18 55.88
N GLN A 439 -12.65 14.23 55.39
CA GLN A 439 -11.59 13.33 55.81
C GLN A 439 -11.17 13.67 57.25
N TYR A 440 -11.72 12.96 58.24
CA TYR A 440 -11.32 13.10 59.64
C TYR A 440 -10.03 12.32 59.90
N ILE A 441 -8.91 13.03 60.06
CA ILE A 441 -7.66 12.44 60.52
C ILE A 441 -7.71 12.35 62.05
N GLN A 442 -7.69 11.13 62.60
CA GLN A 442 -7.50 10.93 64.05
C GLN A 442 -6.02 11.10 64.40
N GLY A 443 -5.73 11.93 65.40
CA GLY A 443 -4.45 11.92 66.11
C GLY A 443 -4.46 10.87 67.24
N PRO A 444 -3.29 10.44 67.76
CA PRO A 444 -3.20 9.26 68.64
C PRO A 444 -3.89 9.36 70.01
N ASP A 445 -4.28 10.57 70.44
CA ASP A 445 -4.60 10.86 71.85
C ASP A 445 -6.11 11.07 72.13
N GLY A 446 -7.00 10.68 71.20
CA GLY A 446 -8.43 10.46 71.47
C GLY A 446 -9.30 11.66 71.88
N LYS A 447 -8.79 12.91 71.84
CA LYS A 447 -9.56 14.12 72.21
C LYS A 447 -9.98 14.95 71.00
N MET A 448 -11.28 15.22 70.87
CA MET A 448 -11.82 16.17 69.89
C MET A 448 -11.41 17.60 70.25
N GLN A 449 -10.69 18.29 69.36
CA GLN A 449 -10.54 19.74 69.42
C GLN A 449 -11.65 20.42 68.61
N GLY A 450 -12.39 21.32 69.26
CA GLY A 450 -13.45 22.10 68.62
C GLY A 450 -12.89 23.15 67.66
N SER A 451 -13.60 23.37 66.56
CA SER A 451 -13.23 24.36 65.55
C SER A 451 -13.36 25.80 66.07
N ARG A 452 -12.24 26.54 66.12
CA ARG A 452 -12.25 28.01 66.20
C ARG A 452 -12.18 28.63 64.81
N SER A 453 -13.15 29.47 64.48
CA SER A 453 -13.01 30.45 63.40
C SER A 453 -12.21 31.66 63.92
N VAL A 454 -11.06 31.94 63.31
CA VAL A 454 -10.40 33.26 63.38
C VAL A 454 -9.93 33.60 61.98
N GLY A 455 -10.37 34.74 61.45
CA GLY A 455 -9.96 35.22 60.12
C GLY A 455 -8.85 36.27 60.20
N GLY A 456 -8.29 36.57 59.02
CA GLY A 456 -7.50 37.79 58.78
C GLY A 456 -5.98 37.64 58.96
N GLY A 457 -5.22 37.69 57.86
CA GLY A 457 -3.75 37.70 57.92
C GLY A 457 -3.00 37.54 56.59
N ARG A 458 -3.06 38.56 55.71
CA ARG A 458 -2.20 38.77 54.52
C ARG A 458 -1.83 37.54 53.67
N ALA A 459 -2.61 37.28 52.62
CA ALA A 459 -2.15 36.50 51.48
C ALA A 459 -1.20 37.33 50.60
N THR A 460 0.05 36.89 50.43
CA THR A 460 0.84 37.21 49.24
C THR A 460 0.22 36.49 48.06
N LYS A 461 -0.18 37.22 47.00
CA LYS A 461 -0.79 36.62 45.80
C LYS A 461 0.22 35.74 45.06
N LYS A 462 0.22 34.43 45.35
CA LYS A 462 0.59 33.41 44.37
C LYS A 462 -0.63 33.14 43.51
N VAL A 463 -0.54 33.43 42.22
CA VAL A 463 -1.60 33.15 41.26
C VAL A 463 -1.69 31.63 41.04
N ASP A 464 -2.91 31.12 41.16
CA ASP A 464 -3.24 29.70 40.99
C ASP A 464 -3.03 29.26 39.53
N LYS A 465 -2.27 28.18 39.33
CA LYS A 465 -1.90 27.66 37.99
C LYS A 465 -2.94 26.71 37.37
N SER A 466 -4.16 26.64 37.93
CA SER A 466 -5.19 25.65 37.55
C SER A 466 -6.35 26.18 36.69
N LYS A 467 -6.48 27.50 36.46
CA LYS A 467 -7.57 28.08 35.64
C LYS A 467 -7.03 28.81 34.42
N LYS A 468 -7.29 28.27 33.22
CA LYS A 468 -7.03 28.95 31.94
C LYS A 468 -8.05 30.07 31.73
N THR A 469 -7.57 31.28 31.43
CA THR A 469 -8.43 32.42 31.06
C THR A 469 -8.59 32.50 29.53
N ASP A 470 -9.51 33.34 29.04
CA ASP A 470 -9.69 33.56 27.61
C ASP A 470 -8.64 34.52 27.02
N ILE A 471 -8.11 35.43 27.86
CA ILE A 471 -7.01 36.36 27.56
C ILE A 471 -6.16 36.53 28.83
N ILE A 472 -4.86 36.81 28.70
CA ILE A 472 -3.99 37.26 29.79
C ILE A 472 -3.40 38.63 29.43
N LYS A 473 -3.70 39.67 30.21
CA LYS A 473 -3.03 40.97 30.09
C LYS A 473 -1.64 40.93 30.74
N LEU A 474 -0.66 41.57 30.11
CA LEU A 474 0.72 41.73 30.56
C LEU A 474 1.03 43.21 30.81
N GLU A 475 2.17 43.48 31.44
CA GLU A 475 2.70 44.84 31.60
C GLU A 475 3.27 45.38 30.27
N ASP A 476 3.15 46.69 30.07
CA ASP A 476 3.67 47.39 28.90
C ASP A 476 5.20 47.23 28.77
N ILE A 477 5.70 47.19 27.53
CA ILE A 477 7.11 46.89 27.27
C ILE A 477 7.84 48.15 26.78
N GLU A 478 8.70 48.74 27.61
CA GLU A 478 9.55 49.87 27.23
C GLU A 478 10.75 49.45 26.35
N VAL A 479 11.02 50.22 25.29
CA VAL A 479 12.22 50.07 24.44
C VAL A 479 13.37 50.95 24.97
N GLY A 480 14.44 50.31 25.44
CA GLY A 480 15.56 50.95 26.15
C GLY A 480 16.59 51.67 25.26
N LYS A 481 17.33 52.63 25.86
CA LYS A 481 18.07 53.70 25.15
C LYS A 481 19.60 53.53 25.01
N SER A 482 20.16 52.33 25.17
CA SER A 482 21.64 52.15 25.25
C SER A 482 22.26 51.56 23.97
N LEU A 483 23.56 51.82 23.74
CA LEU A 483 24.28 51.23 22.60
C LEU A 483 24.37 49.69 22.66
N GLY A 484 24.21 49.09 23.85
CA GLY A 484 24.03 47.64 24.00
C GLY A 484 22.60 47.15 23.75
N ALA A 485 21.62 48.05 23.70
CA ALA A 485 20.21 47.72 23.41
C ALA A 485 19.92 47.56 21.91
N LYS A 486 20.84 47.92 21.01
CA LYS A 486 20.76 47.53 19.58
C LYS A 486 20.65 46.02 19.36
N ALA A 487 21.09 45.21 20.33
CA ALA A 487 20.91 43.76 20.34
C ALA A 487 19.49 43.29 20.78
N LYS A 488 18.56 44.22 21.05
CA LYS A 488 17.16 43.97 21.42
C LYS A 488 16.17 44.83 20.62
N ASN A 489 16.58 45.37 19.47
CA ASN A 489 15.60 45.79 18.48
C ASN A 489 14.93 44.53 17.93
N TYR A 490 13.61 44.45 18.11
CA TYR A 490 12.82 43.42 17.46
C TYR A 490 12.69 43.78 15.98
N ASP A 491 13.15 42.88 15.13
CA ASP A 491 12.94 42.94 13.69
C ASP A 491 11.44 42.67 13.40
N ILE A 492 10.74 43.67 12.84
CA ILE A 492 9.30 43.64 12.62
C ILE A 492 9.03 43.52 11.12
N MET A 493 8.52 42.37 10.69
CA MET A 493 8.12 42.16 9.31
C MET A 493 6.67 42.63 9.07
N ASP A 494 6.42 43.45 8.05
CA ASP A 494 5.07 43.72 7.57
C ASP A 494 4.56 42.51 6.76
N LEU A 495 3.37 42.02 7.08
CA LEU A 495 2.75 40.88 6.38
C LEU A 495 2.19 41.25 5.01
N GLU A 496 1.94 42.53 4.72
CA GLU A 496 1.37 42.97 3.44
C GLU A 496 2.47 43.25 2.40
N THR A 497 3.57 43.88 2.80
CA THR A 497 4.68 44.24 1.89
C THR A 497 5.86 43.26 1.96
N GLY A 498 6.04 42.53 3.07
CA GLY A 498 7.24 41.73 3.34
C GLY A 498 8.46 42.56 3.75
N GLU A 499 8.31 43.87 3.95
CA GLU A 499 9.39 44.76 4.38
C GLU A 499 9.64 44.67 5.89
N HIS A 500 10.86 45.03 6.32
CA HIS A 500 11.34 44.89 7.68
C HIS A 500 11.58 46.27 8.33
N PHE A 501 10.96 46.50 9.48
CA PHE A 501 10.95 47.76 10.20
C PHE A 501 11.40 47.60 11.66
N ASN A 502 11.63 48.74 12.35
CA ASN A 502 11.98 48.79 13.77
C ASN A 502 10.92 49.59 14.55
N LEU A 503 10.84 49.39 15.87
CA LEU A 503 10.09 50.31 16.74
C LEU A 503 10.80 51.67 16.82
N VAL A 504 10.01 52.75 16.88
CA VAL A 504 10.52 54.09 17.15
C VAL A 504 11.16 54.11 18.55
N GLU A 505 12.37 54.68 18.66
CA GLU A 505 13.08 54.75 19.95
C GLU A 505 12.23 55.41 21.04
N ARG A 506 12.27 54.85 22.26
CA ARG A 506 11.54 55.31 23.46
C ARG A 506 10.01 55.13 23.41
N THR A 507 9.50 54.33 22.47
CA THR A 507 8.09 53.90 22.51
C THR A 507 7.91 52.68 23.42
N SER A 508 6.71 52.55 23.97
CA SER A 508 6.28 51.38 24.75
C SER A 508 5.30 50.56 23.92
N LEU A 509 5.39 49.23 23.96
CA LEU A 509 4.28 48.38 23.52
C LEU A 509 3.18 48.43 24.57
N GLN A 510 1.99 48.90 24.19
CA GLN A 510 0.82 49.09 25.06
C GLN A 510 -0.24 48.00 24.78
N ASP A 511 -1.19 47.86 25.71
CA ASP A 511 -2.29 46.88 25.62
C ASP A 511 -1.81 45.44 25.35
N VAL A 512 -0.68 45.06 25.96
CA VAL A 512 -0.05 43.77 25.71
C VAL A 512 -0.91 42.63 26.26
N GLU A 513 -1.36 41.72 25.40
CA GLU A 513 -2.16 40.57 25.79
C GLU A 513 -1.76 39.26 25.08
N VAL A 514 -1.78 38.16 25.84
CA VAL A 514 -1.67 36.80 25.33
C VAL A 514 -3.06 36.30 25.00
N PHE A 515 -3.28 35.92 23.74
CA PHE A 515 -4.58 35.43 23.24
C PHE A 515 -4.55 33.96 22.83
N ALA A 516 -3.38 33.32 22.78
CA ALA A 516 -3.24 31.87 22.57
C ALA A 516 -1.95 31.30 23.19
N GLY A 517 -2.00 30.02 23.60
CA GLY A 517 -0.87 29.29 24.18
C GLY A 517 -0.93 29.17 25.71
N LYS A 518 0.23 29.07 26.37
CA LYS A 518 0.34 28.80 27.81
C LYS A 518 -0.51 29.76 28.66
N GLY A 519 -1.45 29.20 29.42
CA GLY A 519 -2.34 29.92 30.35
C GLY A 519 -3.67 30.38 29.73
N VAL A 520 -3.80 30.36 28.40
CA VAL A 520 -5.03 30.73 27.68
C VAL A 520 -5.79 29.48 27.23
N LYS A 521 -7.12 29.56 27.05
CA LYS A 521 -7.91 28.45 26.48
C LYS A 521 -7.52 28.14 25.03
N SER A 522 -7.39 29.17 24.20
CA SER A 522 -7.01 29.08 22.78
C SER A 522 -5.62 28.49 22.57
N GLU A 523 -5.50 27.50 21.68
CA GLU A 523 -4.23 26.85 21.38
C GLU A 523 -3.36 27.64 20.40
N PHE A 524 -2.05 27.70 20.68
CA PHE A 524 -1.09 28.27 19.75
C PHE A 524 -0.63 27.24 18.72
N ARG A 525 -1.40 27.08 17.63
CA ARG A 525 -1.15 26.10 16.55
C ARG A 525 0.26 26.08 15.95
N LYS A 526 1.05 27.16 16.10
CA LYS A 526 2.44 27.23 15.60
C LYS A 526 3.50 26.87 16.66
N ALA A 527 3.10 26.55 17.89
CA ALA A 527 4.01 26.34 19.03
C ALA A 527 5.13 25.33 18.76
N ASP A 528 4.84 24.21 18.09
CA ASP A 528 5.87 23.21 17.72
C ASP A 528 6.92 23.75 16.74
N LYS A 529 6.53 24.68 15.84
CA LYS A 529 7.47 25.35 14.93
C LYS A 529 8.44 26.22 15.73
N TYR A 530 7.94 26.98 16.71
CA TYR A 530 8.78 27.83 17.57
C TYR A 530 9.65 27.00 18.51
N ALA A 531 9.11 25.92 19.10
CA ALA A 531 9.88 25.00 19.92
C ALA A 531 11.04 24.32 19.15
N LYS A 532 10.81 23.95 17.87
CA LYS A 532 11.88 23.42 17.00
C LYS A 532 12.90 24.48 16.56
N LYS A 533 12.47 25.73 16.32
CA LYS A 533 13.33 26.82 15.80
C LYS A 533 14.18 27.49 16.90
N TYR A 534 13.62 27.67 18.09
CA TYR A 534 14.20 28.47 19.18
C TYR A 534 14.36 27.70 20.50
N GLY A 535 13.92 26.44 20.56
CA GLY A 535 14.01 25.58 21.74
C GLY A 535 12.81 25.70 22.69
N GLY A 536 12.94 25.02 23.84
CA GLY A 536 11.86 24.91 24.84
C GLY A 536 10.83 23.84 24.50
N LYS A 537 9.79 23.74 25.33
CA LYS A 537 8.66 22.80 25.14
C LYS A 537 7.52 23.56 24.46
N ALA A 538 6.86 22.97 23.46
CA ALA A 538 5.77 23.63 22.72
C ALA A 538 4.67 24.18 23.65
N LYS A 539 4.30 23.43 24.70
CA LYS A 539 3.32 23.85 25.71
C LYS A 539 3.68 25.11 26.52
N ASP A 540 4.94 25.56 26.46
CA ASP A 540 5.42 26.74 27.18
C ASP A 540 5.43 28.02 26.31
N TRP A 541 5.16 27.89 25.01
CA TRP A 541 5.05 29.02 24.09
C TRP A 541 3.69 29.73 24.16
N GLN A 542 3.71 31.03 23.89
CA GLN A 542 2.58 31.95 23.88
C GLN A 542 2.60 32.78 22.59
N HIS A 543 1.41 33.10 22.08
CA HIS A 543 1.20 34.12 21.06
C HIS A 543 0.63 35.36 21.73
N ALA A 544 1.41 36.44 21.72
CA ALA A 544 1.04 37.71 22.29
C ALA A 544 0.87 38.76 21.18
N LYS A 545 0.13 39.81 21.51
CA LYS A 545 -0.02 41.01 20.69
C LYS A 545 -0.03 42.26 21.56
N GLY A 546 0.13 43.42 20.95
CA GLY A 546 0.05 44.73 21.58
C GLY A 546 0.11 45.83 20.52
N THR A 547 -0.08 47.07 20.93
CA THR A 547 0.01 48.25 20.05
C THR A 547 1.35 48.95 20.22
N GLY A 548 1.91 49.50 19.15
CA GLY A 548 3.19 50.20 19.19
C GLY A 548 3.43 51.08 17.97
N THR A 549 4.38 52.01 18.06
CA THR A 549 4.75 52.87 16.93
C THR A 549 5.99 52.31 16.22
N VAL A 550 5.81 51.99 14.94
CA VAL A 550 6.86 51.50 14.05
C VAL A 550 7.43 52.67 13.26
N ASP A 551 8.76 52.68 13.06
CA ASP A 551 9.44 53.64 12.19
C ASP A 551 9.24 53.22 10.72
N TYR A 552 8.31 53.90 10.05
CA TYR A 552 7.99 53.71 8.65
C TYR A 552 8.65 54.82 7.82
N TYR A 553 9.85 54.54 7.31
CA TYR A 553 10.64 55.47 6.48
C TYR A 553 10.95 56.84 7.15
N GLY A 554 11.13 56.88 8.46
CA GLY A 554 11.37 58.10 9.25
C GLY A 554 10.10 58.73 9.83
N GLU A 555 8.92 58.21 9.50
CA GLU A 555 7.63 58.58 10.09
C GLU A 555 7.18 57.50 11.09
N GLY A 556 6.95 57.89 12.34
CA GLY A 556 6.39 56.97 13.35
C GLY A 556 4.89 56.73 13.13
N ARG A 557 4.51 55.50 12.77
CA ARG A 557 3.10 55.08 12.54
C ARG A 557 2.66 54.03 13.55
N LYS A 558 1.42 54.11 14.05
CA LYS A 558 0.90 53.07 14.97
C LYS A 558 0.48 51.80 14.25
N ALA A 559 0.82 50.64 14.84
CA ALA A 559 0.46 49.31 14.35
C ALA A 559 0.01 48.37 15.48
N GLU A 560 -0.83 47.39 15.14
CA GLU A 560 -1.07 46.22 15.98
C GLU A 560 -0.02 45.16 15.65
N LEU A 561 0.84 44.86 16.63
CA LEU A 561 2.00 43.99 16.51
C LEU A 561 1.72 42.65 17.19
N HIS A 562 2.18 41.58 16.57
CA HIS A 562 2.07 40.21 17.06
C HIS A 562 3.44 39.55 17.15
N TRP A 563 3.66 38.69 18.14
CA TRP A 563 4.90 37.93 18.30
C TRP A 563 4.70 36.61 19.05
N ALA A 564 5.68 35.72 18.93
CA ALA A 564 5.78 34.51 19.76
C ALA A 564 6.69 34.78 20.96
N GLN A 565 6.34 34.27 22.14
CA GLN A 565 7.19 34.37 23.32
C GLN A 565 7.21 33.08 24.15
N CYS A 566 8.34 32.83 24.82
CA CYS A 566 8.46 31.76 25.81
C CYS A 566 9.31 32.26 27.00
N GLU A 567 8.83 31.98 28.20
CA GLU A 567 9.52 32.23 29.46
C GLU A 567 10.91 31.56 29.44
N GLY A 568 11.96 32.32 29.75
CA GLY A 568 13.36 31.85 29.72
C GLY A 568 14.04 31.82 28.34
N ILE A 569 13.30 31.97 27.23
CA ILE A 569 13.87 31.99 25.86
C ILE A 569 13.86 33.40 25.29
N GLY A 570 12.72 34.10 25.37
CA GLY A 570 12.59 35.48 24.86
C GLY A 570 11.31 35.70 24.05
N LYS A 571 11.35 36.77 23.24
CA LYS A 571 10.31 37.17 22.29
C LYS A 571 10.89 37.12 20.87
N HIS A 572 10.17 36.53 19.92
CA HIS A 572 10.66 36.20 18.59
C HIS A 572 9.60 36.37 17.50
N ASP A 573 10.06 36.57 16.26
CA ASP A 573 9.26 36.72 15.04
C ASP A 573 8.12 37.75 15.24
N PHE A 574 8.47 39.03 15.41
CA PHE A 574 7.50 40.12 15.43
C PHE A 574 7.00 40.41 14.02
N PHE A 575 5.70 40.70 13.89
CA PHE A 575 5.11 41.13 12.64
C PHE A 575 3.95 42.12 12.85
N ILE A 576 3.74 42.99 11.86
CA ILE A 576 2.57 43.86 11.79
C ILE A 576 1.36 43.03 11.36
N LYS A 577 0.28 43.11 12.14
CA LYS A 577 -0.99 42.48 11.80
C LYS A 577 -1.93 43.42 11.05
N ARG A 578 -1.84 44.72 11.34
CA ARG A 578 -2.46 45.85 10.63
C ARG A 578 -1.85 47.16 11.13
N TRP A 579 -1.86 48.17 10.27
CA TRP A 579 -1.68 49.56 10.65
C TRP A 579 -2.97 50.09 11.34
N LEU A 580 -2.82 51.03 12.28
CA LEU A 580 -3.92 51.56 13.11
C LEU A 580 -4.28 53.03 12.80
N GLU A 581 -3.55 53.65 11.87
CA GLU A 581 -3.68 55.04 11.42
C GLU A 581 -3.63 55.09 9.89
#